data_AF-A0A3A6QGP4-F1
#
_entry.id   AF-A0A3A6QGP4-F1
#
_cell.length_a   1.000
_cell.length_b   1.000
_cell.length_c   1.000
_cell.angle_alpha   90.00
_cell.angle_beta   90.00
_cell.angle_gamma   90.00
#
_symmetry.space_group_name_H-M   'P 1'
#
loop_
_entity.id
_entity.type
_entity.pdbx_description
1 polymer ?
#
loop_
_entity_poly.entity_id
_entity_poly.type
_entity_poly.pdbx_seq_one_letter_code
_entity_poly.pdbx_strand_id
1 'polypeptide(L)'
;MKVLILLAKAAIAFVWFILILNFFMPFPGKAAIALYIMTAFLFMMHGLQMAIFIGAFGDKVKMSSWEKWSILIFGIFALLDIRRKHMM
;
A
#
# COMPACT_ATOMS: atom_id res chain seq x y z
N MET A 1 -4.84 -6.99 17.65
CA MET A 1 -4.00 -6.80 16.43
C MET A 1 -4.74 -7.01 15.10
N LYS A 2 -5.55 -8.07 14.91
CA LYS A 2 -6.27 -8.31 13.62
C LYS A 2 -7.21 -7.16 13.24
N VAL A 3 -8.06 -6.69 14.17
CA VAL A 3 -8.98 -5.56 13.95
C VAL A 3 -8.24 -4.27 13.59
N LEU A 4 -7.15 -3.97 14.30
CA LEU A 4 -6.34 -2.78 14.03
C LEU A 4 -5.74 -2.79 12.61
N ILE A 5 -5.22 -3.94 12.16
CA ILE A 5 -4.70 -4.09 10.78
C ILE A 5 -5.82 -3.92 9.75
N LEU A 6 -7.01 -4.46 10.03
CA LEU A 6 -8.16 -4.31 9.14
C LEU A 6 -8.57 -2.84 9.01
N LEU A 7 -8.71 -2.12 10.13
CA LEU A 7 -9.04 -0.70 10.14
C LEU A 7 -7.99 0.14 9.42
N ALA A 8 -6.71 -0.15 9.64
CA ALA A 8 -5.62 0.54 8.95
C ALA A 8 -5.63 0.28 7.44
N LYS A 9 -5.87 -0.96 6.99
CA LYS A 9 -6.03 -1.29 5.57
C LYS A 9 -7.23 -0.56 4.96
N ALA A 10 -8.35 -0.47 5.67
CA ALA A 10 -9.53 0.28 5.23
C ALA A 10 -9.23 1.78 5.10
N ALA A 11 -8.51 2.38 6.06
CA ALA A 11 -8.10 3.77 5.98
C ALA A 11 -7.17 4.04 4.78
N ILE A 12 -6.18 3.18 4.53
CA ILE A 12 -5.30 3.33 3.37
C ILE A 12 -6.05 3.12 2.05
N ALA A 13 -7.01 2.18 2.00
CA ALA A 13 -7.88 2.03 0.84
C ALA A 13 -8.69 3.31 0.56
N PHE A 14 -9.19 3.97 1.62
CA PHE A 14 -9.88 5.26 1.49
C PHE A 14 -8.92 6.36 0.99
N VAL A 15 -7.69 6.40 1.47
CA VAL A 15 -6.67 7.32 0.94
C VAL A 15 -6.45 7.09 -0.55
N TRP A 16 -6.23 5.85 -0.98
CA TRP A 16 -6.11 5.50 -2.40
C TRP A 16 -7.32 5.93 -3.21
N PHE A 17 -8.53 5.71 -2.68
CA PHE A 17 -9.75 6.14 -3.34
C PHE A 17 -9.76 7.65 -3.60
N ILE A 18 -9.42 8.48 -2.61
CA ILE A 18 -9.34 9.95 -2.78
C ILE A 18 -8.25 10.35 -3.77
N LEU A 19 -7.08 9.71 -3.70
CA LEU A 19 -5.96 9.98 -4.60
C LEU A 19 -6.31 9.66 -6.06
N ILE A 20 -6.93 8.50 -6.30
CA ILE A 20 -7.38 8.07 -7.63
C ILE A 20 -8.51 8.97 -8.12
N LEU A 21 -9.48 9.30 -7.26
CA LEU A 21 -10.57 10.21 -7.60
C LEU A 21 -10.05 11.56 -8.10
N ASN A 22 -8.97 12.09 -7.51
CA ASN A 22 -8.37 13.35 -7.93
C ASN A 22 -7.85 13.33 -9.39
N PHE A 23 -7.57 12.18 -9.99
CA PHE A 23 -7.23 12.11 -11.43
C PHE A 23 -8.44 12.29 -12.34
N PHE A 24 -9.63 11.84 -11.91
CA PHE A 24 -10.86 11.92 -12.70
C PHE A 24 -11.67 13.18 -12.38
N MET A 25 -11.60 13.64 -11.13
CA MET A 25 -12.27 14.81 -10.61
C MET A 25 -11.29 15.59 -9.72
N PRO A 26 -10.42 16.44 -10.31
CA PRO A 26 -9.41 17.16 -9.55
C PRO A 26 -10.02 18.10 -8.52
N PHE A 27 -9.51 18.07 -7.29
CA PHE A 27 -9.92 18.99 -6.24
C PHE A 27 -9.46 20.43 -6.55
N PRO A 28 -10.21 21.46 -6.14
CA PRO A 28 -9.91 22.84 -6.51
C PRO A 28 -8.57 23.34 -5.94
N GLY A 29 -7.87 24.14 -6.76
CA GLY A 29 -6.70 24.90 -6.35
C GLY A 29 -5.48 24.03 -5.97
N LYS A 30 -4.84 24.36 -4.85
CA LYS A 30 -3.59 23.71 -4.40
C LYS A 30 -3.81 22.28 -3.90
N ALA A 31 -5.05 21.90 -3.58
CA ALA A 31 -5.39 20.56 -3.12
C ALA A 31 -5.05 19.49 -4.17
N ALA A 32 -5.42 19.68 -5.44
CA ALA A 32 -5.09 18.72 -6.50
C ALA A 32 -3.59 18.51 -6.66
N ILE A 33 -2.79 19.58 -6.60
CA ILE A 33 -1.33 19.50 -6.72
C ILE A 33 -0.75 18.68 -5.56
N ALA A 34 -1.20 18.95 -4.33
CA ALA A 34 -0.78 18.18 -3.17
C ALA A 34 -1.15 16.69 -3.32
N LEU A 35 -2.37 16.38 -3.78
CA LEU A 35 -2.83 15.01 -3.99
C LEU A 35 -2.04 14.29 -5.11
N TYR A 36 -1.61 14.97 -6.17
CA TYR A 36 -0.73 14.37 -7.17
C TYR A 36 0.65 14.02 -6.59
N ILE A 37 1.26 14.93 -5.84
CA ILE A 37 2.54 14.68 -5.16
C ILE A 37 2.40 13.53 -4.16
N MET A 38 1.32 13.52 -3.36
CA MET A 38 1.03 12.44 -2.43
C MET A 38 0.82 11.10 -3.14
N THR A 39 0.15 11.09 -4.29
CA THR A 39 -0.02 9.86 -5.08
C THR A 39 1.32 9.32 -5.54
N ALA A 40 2.17 10.18 -6.14
CA ALA A 40 3.49 9.79 -6.60
C ALA A 40 4.35 9.24 -5.45
N PHE A 41 4.36 9.94 -4.31
CA PHE A 41 5.11 9.52 -3.14
C PHE A 41 4.59 8.19 -2.56
N LEU A 42 3.27 8.04 -2.40
CA LEU A 42 2.66 6.82 -1.88
C LEU A 42 2.97 5.63 -2.79
N PHE A 43 2.80 5.79 -4.10
CA PHE A 43 3.08 4.75 -5.09
C PHE A 43 4.56 4.34 -5.07
N MET A 44 5.48 5.31 -5.06
CA MET A 44 6.91 5.02 -5.01
C MET A 44 7.32 4.36 -3.71
N MET A 45 6.85 4.86 -2.56
CA MET A 45 7.20 4.30 -1.26
C MET A 45 6.66 2.90 -1.06
N HIS A 46 5.40 2.64 -1.45
CA HIS A 46 4.84 1.29 -1.38
C HIS A 46 5.48 0.35 -2.41
N GLY A 47 5.81 0.86 -3.61
CA GLY A 47 6.55 0.11 -4.62
C GLY A 47 7.94 -0.30 -4.13
N LEU A 48 8.65 0.62 -3.48
CA LEU A 48 9.94 0.34 -2.85
C LEU A 48 9.79 -0.70 -1.72
N GLN A 49 8.76 -0.58 -0.87
CA GLN A 49 8.48 -1.59 0.16
C GLN A 49 8.20 -2.96 -0.45
N MET A 50 7.44 -3.04 -1.54
CA MET A 50 7.17 -4.28 -2.26
C MET A 50 8.46 -4.87 -2.84
N ALA A 51 9.28 -4.04 -3.50
CA ALA A 51 10.54 -4.47 -4.11
C ALA A 51 11.54 -4.98 -3.05
N ILE A 52 11.72 -4.25 -1.95
CA ILE A 52 12.58 -4.67 -0.83
C ILE A 52 12.07 -5.99 -0.25
N PHE A 53 10.76 -6.15 -0.06
CA PHE A 53 10.23 -7.36 0.53
C PHE A 53 10.38 -8.58 -0.38
N ILE A 54 10.09 -8.44 -1.68
CA ILE A 54 10.30 -9.51 -2.67
C ILE A 54 11.79 -9.86 -2.75
N GLY A 55 12.68 -8.86 -2.78
CA GLY A 55 14.13 -9.09 -2.85
C GLY A 55 14.69 -9.77 -1.59
N ALA A 56 14.21 -9.41 -0.40
CA ALA A 56 14.73 -9.94 0.86
C ALA A 56 14.13 -11.30 1.26
N PHE A 57 12.87 -11.57 0.89
CA PHE A 57 12.10 -12.72 1.37
C PHE A 57 11.49 -13.60 0.27
N GLY A 58 11.60 -13.23 -1.00
CA GLY A 58 10.94 -13.93 -2.12
C GLY A 58 11.32 -15.41 -2.25
N ASP A 59 12.57 -15.76 -1.97
CA ASP A 59 13.05 -17.16 -2.03
C ASP A 59 12.76 -17.93 -0.73
N LYS A 60 12.47 -17.21 0.37
CA LYS A 60 12.27 -17.76 1.70
C LYS A 60 10.80 -18.02 2.02
N VAL A 61 9.88 -17.34 1.33
CA VAL A 61 8.45 -17.41 1.56
C VAL A 61 7.71 -17.62 0.24
N LYS A 62 6.97 -18.72 0.12
CA LYS A 62 6.07 -18.96 -1.02
C LYS A 62 4.86 -18.03 -0.93
N MET A 63 4.99 -16.84 -1.51
CA MET A 63 3.92 -15.85 -1.57
C MET A 63 3.10 -15.97 -2.85
N SER A 64 1.80 -15.78 -2.72
CA SER A 64 0.91 -15.55 -3.86
C SER A 64 1.20 -14.21 -4.53
N SER A 65 0.87 -14.10 -5.83
CA SER A 65 0.96 -12.83 -6.56
C SER A 65 0.13 -11.73 -5.91
N TRP A 66 -1.03 -12.06 -5.33
CA TRP A 66 -1.87 -11.10 -4.62
C TRP A 66 -1.18 -10.53 -3.37
N GLU A 67 -0.48 -11.36 -2.60
CA GLU A 67 0.25 -10.88 -1.43
C GLU A 67 1.34 -9.87 -1.81
N LYS A 68 2.03 -10.10 -2.94
CA LYS A 68 3.01 -9.14 -3.49
C LYS A 68 2.34 -7.80 -3.82
N TRP A 69 1.29 -7.81 -4.64
CA TRP A 69 0.56 -6.60 -5.03
C TRP A 69 -0.13 -5.89 -3.87
N SER A 70 -0.54 -6.62 -2.83
CA SER A 70 -1.15 -6.04 -1.65
C SER A 70 -0.20 -5.13 -0.88
N ILE A 71 1.13 -5.30 -1.02
CA ILE A 71 2.13 -4.39 -0.44
C ILE A 71 2.10 -3.04 -1.16
N LEU A 72 1.90 -3.02 -2.47
CA LEU A 72 1.78 -1.76 -3.20
C LEU A 72 0.55 -0.95 -2.73
N ILE A 73 -0.54 -1.64 -2.38
CA ILE A 73 -1.77 -0.98 -1.94
C ILE A 73 -1.68 -0.60 -0.47
N PHE A 74 -1.31 -1.53 0.41
CA PHE A 74 -1.42 -1.35 1.86
C PHE A 74 -0.09 -1.11 2.59
N GLY A 75 1.03 -1.06 1.86
CA GLY A 75 2.36 -0.84 2.40
C GLY A 75 2.71 -1.81 3.53
N ILE A 76 3.18 -1.26 4.64
CA ILE A 76 3.57 -2.01 5.84
C ILE A 76 2.44 -2.87 6.43
N PHE A 77 1.17 -2.49 6.27
CA PHE A 77 0.06 -3.28 6.82
C PHE A 77 -0.12 -4.62 6.09
N ALA A 78 0.19 -4.68 4.79
CA ALA A 78 0.28 -5.95 4.08
C ALA A 78 1.50 -6.76 4.54
N LEU A 79 2.66 -6.12 4.71
CA LEU A 79 3.88 -6.77 5.21
C LEU A 79 3.67 -7.43 6.58
N LEU A 80 3.03 -6.73 7.52
CA LEU A 80 2.71 -7.27 8.85
C LEU A 80 1.76 -8.46 8.78
N ASP A 81 0.82 -8.45 7.83
CA ASP A 81 -0.14 -9.53 7.63
C ASP A 81 0.52 -10.76 7.00
N ILE A 82 1.35 -10.57 5.97
CA ILE A 82 2.13 -11.64 5.33
C ILE A 82 3.10 -12.27 6.32
N ARG A 83 3.83 -11.45 7.09
CA ARG A 83 4.75 -11.91 8.13
C ARG A 83 4.03 -12.77 9.15
N ARG A 84 2.85 -12.35 9.61
CA ARG A 84 2.03 -13.14 10.55
C ARG A 84 1.51 -14.45 9.96
N LYS A 85 1.31 -14.51 8.64
CA LYS A 85 0.79 -15.71 7.97
C LYS A 85 1.88 -16.76 7.68
N HIS A 86 3.12 -16.34 7.46
CA HIS A 86 4.19 -17.24 6.99
C HIS A 86 5.41 -17.35 7.91
N MET A 87 5.59 -16.42 8.86
CA MET A 87 6.82 -16.31 9.66
C MET A 87 6.58 -16.32 11.17
N MET A 88 5.32 -16.42 11.59
CA MET A 88 4.90 -16.71 12.96
C MET A 88 3.91 -17.87 12.92
#